data_AF-A0A2N9K9A1-F1
#
_entry.id   AF-A0A2N9K9A1-F1
#
_cell.length_a   1.000
_cell.length_b   1.000
_cell.length_c   1.000
_cell.angle_alpha   90.00
_cell.angle_beta   90.00
_cell.angle_gamma   90.00
#
_symmetry.space_group_name_H-M   'P 1'
#
loop_
_entity.id
_entity.type
_entity.pdbx_description
1 polymer ?
#
loop_
_entity_poly.entity_id
_entity_poly.type
_entity_poly.pdbx_seq_one_letter_code
_entity_poly.pdbx_strand_id
1 'polypeptide(L)'
;MRLWVTGYRSYELGTFGDKDPKIKVIKYALHQTLKEQVDNGLEWVITGAQLGIEQWTIEVVDEMKKEFPQLKLAVMLPFKQFGSQWSEDNQAKLQRLIAQSDFSESVSTKPFQSPIQLKNYQKFMLTHTDGALFFYDTEFEGKTLFDFQVVTKYQTETPYPLVQVDMYQLQEYASELEEKMNENRYDY
;
A
#
# COMPACT_ATOMS: atom_id res chain seq x y z
N MET A 1 -8.67 -14.60 1.36
CA MET A 1 -9.03 -13.32 0.69
C MET A 1 -7.77 -12.60 0.18
N ARG A 2 -7.85 -11.90 -0.96
CA ARG A 2 -6.76 -11.13 -1.58
C ARG A 2 -7.13 -9.65 -1.60
N LEU A 3 -6.28 -8.78 -1.07
CA LEU A 3 -6.59 -7.36 -0.91
C LEU A 3 -5.60 -6.50 -1.70
N TRP A 4 -6.12 -5.62 -2.57
CA TRP A 4 -5.30 -4.61 -3.21
C TRP A 4 -5.05 -3.45 -2.24
N VAL A 5 -3.79 -3.23 -1.84
CA VAL A 5 -3.41 -2.09 -1.02
C VAL A 5 -2.68 -1.04 -1.86
N THR A 6 -3.15 0.20 -1.85
CA THR A 6 -2.47 1.34 -2.47
C THR A 6 -2.82 2.65 -1.76
N GLY A 7 -2.23 3.75 -2.20
CA GLY A 7 -2.44 5.04 -1.56
C GLY A 7 -1.49 6.12 -2.07
N TYR A 8 -1.47 7.22 -1.35
CA TYR A 8 -0.61 8.36 -1.68
C TYR A 8 0.87 7.99 -1.87
N ARG A 9 1.50 8.77 -2.74
CA ARG A 9 2.94 8.80 -2.91
C ARG A 9 3.58 9.61 -1.78
N SER A 10 4.83 9.30 -1.45
CA SER A 10 5.54 9.95 -0.34
C SER A 10 5.57 11.48 -0.45
N TYR A 11 5.71 12.04 -1.66
CA TYR A 11 5.69 13.48 -1.87
C TYR A 11 4.30 14.11 -1.70
N GLU A 12 3.21 13.35 -1.89
CA GLU A 12 1.83 13.83 -1.72
C GLU A 12 1.49 13.98 -0.23
N LEU A 13 2.10 13.16 0.61
CA LEU A 13 2.02 13.24 2.08
C LEU A 13 3.06 14.19 2.69
N GLY A 14 3.91 14.80 1.85
CA GLY A 14 5.00 15.67 2.26
C GLY A 14 5.95 15.01 3.25
N THR A 15 6.24 13.71 3.11
CA THR A 15 7.18 13.00 3.99
C THR A 15 8.62 13.22 3.51
N PHE A 16 9.54 13.51 4.44
CA PHE A 16 10.93 13.82 4.11
C PHE A 16 11.90 12.75 4.65
N GLY A 17 12.29 11.83 3.76
CA GLY A 17 13.20 10.73 4.09
C GLY A 17 12.56 9.67 4.99
N ASP A 18 13.27 8.56 5.19
CA ASP A 18 12.74 7.37 5.87
C ASP A 18 12.50 7.53 7.38
N LYS A 19 13.01 8.61 8.00
CA LYS A 19 12.91 8.88 9.44
C LYS A 19 11.80 9.88 9.80
N ASP A 20 11.00 10.31 8.83
CA ASP A 20 9.90 11.24 9.09
C ASP A 20 8.88 10.60 10.06
N PRO A 21 8.51 11.27 11.17
CA PRO A 21 7.57 10.72 12.15
C PRO A 21 6.20 10.37 11.55
N LYS A 22 5.78 11.04 10.46
CA LYS A 22 4.53 10.70 9.75
C LYS A 22 4.55 9.28 9.20
N ILE A 23 5.72 8.79 8.77
CA ILE A 23 5.87 7.41 8.29
C ILE A 23 5.58 6.42 9.41
N LYS A 24 5.95 6.74 10.65
CA LYS A 24 5.65 5.88 11.80
C LYS A 24 4.15 5.75 12.03
N VAL A 25 3.42 6.87 11.98
CA VAL A 25 1.95 6.89 12.07
C VAL A 25 1.32 6.09 10.94
N ILE A 26 1.76 6.31 9.70
CA ILE A 26 1.22 5.62 8.53
C ILE A 26 1.46 4.10 8.60
N LYS A 27 2.66 3.67 9.02
CA LYS A 27 2.95 2.24 9.21
C LYS A 27 2.13 1.63 10.33
N TYR A 28 1.89 2.37 11.41
CA TYR A 28 1.00 1.94 12.48
C TYR A 28 -0.44 1.77 11.97
N ALA A 29 -0.96 2.75 11.23
CA ALA A 29 -2.28 2.68 10.59
C ALA A 29 -2.40 1.51 9.61
N LEU A 30 -1.40 1.32 8.73
CA LEU A 30 -1.32 0.17 7.83
C LEU A 30 -1.39 -1.15 8.61
N HIS A 31 -0.61 -1.27 9.68
CA HIS A 31 -0.58 -2.47 10.51
C HIS A 31 -1.94 -2.73 11.17
N GLN A 32 -2.57 -1.73 11.80
CA GLN A 32 -3.89 -1.92 12.44
C GLN A 32 -4.95 -2.32 11.40
N THR A 33 -5.00 -1.59 10.29
CA THR A 33 -6.00 -1.86 9.24
C THR A 33 -5.80 -3.24 8.62
N LEU A 34 -4.56 -3.62 8.30
CA LEU A 34 -4.26 -4.95 7.75
C LEU A 34 -4.53 -6.07 8.75
N LYS A 35 -4.25 -5.85 10.03
CA LYS A 35 -4.54 -6.82 11.08
C LYS A 35 -6.04 -7.12 11.16
N GLU A 36 -6.89 -6.09 11.13
CA GLU A 36 -8.33 -6.28 11.06
C GLU A 36 -8.75 -7.07 9.82
N GLN A 37 -8.10 -6.85 8.68
CA GLN A 37 -8.36 -7.64 7.47
C GLN A 37 -7.90 -9.10 7.63
N VAL A 38 -6.78 -9.36 8.32
CA VAL A 38 -6.30 -10.72 8.65
C VAL A 38 -7.29 -11.44 9.55
N ASP A 39 -7.82 -10.77 10.58
CA ASP A 39 -8.86 -11.32 11.46
C ASP A 39 -10.15 -11.65 10.68
N ASN A 40 -10.38 -10.96 9.56
CA ASN A 40 -11.47 -11.22 8.60
C ASN A 40 -11.09 -12.17 7.43
N GLY A 41 -9.96 -12.88 7.51
CA GLY A 41 -9.57 -13.90 6.54
C GLY A 41 -8.70 -13.43 5.37
N LEU A 42 -8.00 -12.30 5.52
CA LEU A 42 -6.95 -11.87 4.58
C LEU A 42 -5.82 -12.89 4.53
N GLU A 43 -5.47 -13.32 3.32
CA GLU A 43 -4.37 -14.26 3.05
C GLU A 43 -3.28 -13.64 2.19
N TRP A 44 -3.65 -12.73 1.29
CA TRP A 44 -2.72 -12.09 0.36
C TRP A 44 -2.92 -10.58 0.32
N VAL A 45 -1.87 -9.84 0.65
CA VAL A 45 -1.75 -8.43 0.28
C VAL A 45 -1.13 -8.35 -1.12
N ILE A 46 -1.81 -7.68 -2.05
CA ILE A 46 -1.30 -7.41 -3.39
C ILE A 46 -1.14 -5.90 -3.52
N THR A 47 0.07 -5.44 -3.84
CA THR A 47 0.35 -4.00 -3.96
C THR A 47 1.29 -3.74 -5.12
N GLY A 48 1.44 -2.47 -5.47
CA GLY A 48 2.47 -2.02 -6.39
C GLY A 48 3.80 -1.85 -5.67
N ALA A 49 4.61 -0.89 -6.13
CA ALA A 49 5.85 -0.55 -5.46
C ALA A 49 6.21 0.93 -5.59
N GLN A 50 5.20 1.78 -5.81
CA GLN A 50 5.38 3.21 -5.90
C GLN A 50 5.86 3.79 -4.56
N LEU A 51 6.77 4.77 -4.61
CA LEU A 51 7.27 5.48 -3.44
C LEU A 51 6.12 6.05 -2.61
N GLY A 52 6.01 5.66 -1.33
CA GLY A 52 4.90 6.03 -0.44
C GLY A 52 4.20 4.81 0.15
N ILE A 53 2.87 4.85 0.19
CA ILE A 53 2.02 3.83 0.84
C ILE A 53 2.34 2.42 0.36
N GLU A 54 2.51 2.18 -0.94
CA GLU A 54 2.77 0.83 -1.47
C GLU A 54 4.07 0.24 -0.93
N GLN A 55 5.15 1.03 -0.88
CA GLN A 55 6.42 0.56 -0.31
C GLN A 55 6.34 0.36 1.21
N TRP A 56 5.66 1.25 1.93
CA TRP A 56 5.47 1.06 3.37
C TRP A 56 4.56 -0.13 3.69
N THR A 57 3.63 -0.46 2.80
CA THR A 57 2.81 -1.68 2.90
C THR A 57 3.70 -2.92 2.81
N ILE A 58 4.65 -2.97 1.87
CA ILE A 58 5.60 -4.08 1.77
C ILE A 58 6.36 -4.28 3.08
N GLU A 59 6.91 -3.18 3.63
CA GLU A 59 7.67 -3.21 4.89
C GLU A 59 6.80 -3.65 6.08
N VAL A 60 5.53 -3.20 6.16
CA VAL A 60 4.61 -3.58 7.23
C VAL A 60 4.19 -5.05 7.11
N VAL A 61 3.88 -5.53 5.91
CA VAL A 61 3.46 -6.92 5.71
C VAL A 61 4.61 -7.90 5.99
N ASP A 62 5.85 -7.56 5.59
CA ASP A 62 7.04 -8.35 5.90
C ASP A 62 7.23 -8.51 7.42
N GLU A 63 7.01 -7.46 8.20
CA GLU A 63 7.02 -7.52 9.66
C GLU A 63 5.84 -8.34 10.22
N MET A 64 4.62 -8.10 9.74
CA MET A 64 3.41 -8.80 10.18
C MET A 64 3.49 -10.31 9.98
N LYS A 65 4.20 -10.79 8.96
CA LYS A 65 4.40 -12.22 8.71
C LYS A 65 5.05 -12.98 9.88
N LYS A 66 5.76 -12.29 10.78
CA LYS A 66 6.31 -12.89 12.00
C LYS A 66 5.19 -13.34 12.96
N GLU A 67 4.09 -12.59 12.99
CA GLU A 67 2.89 -12.87 13.81
C GLU A 67 1.84 -13.67 13.03
N PHE A 68 1.77 -13.47 11.71
CA PHE A 68 0.82 -14.11 10.80
C PHE A 68 1.53 -14.85 9.66
N PRO A 69 2.15 -16.03 9.92
CA PRO A 69 2.98 -16.73 8.91
C PRO A 69 2.24 -17.17 7.64
N GLN A 70 0.91 -17.23 7.69
CA GLN A 70 0.04 -17.54 6.55
C GLN A 70 -0.19 -16.34 5.62
N LEU A 71 0.05 -15.11 6.10
CA LEU A 71 -0.11 -13.90 5.31
C LEU A 71 0.98 -13.84 4.24
N LYS A 72 0.56 -13.56 3.01
CA LYS A 72 1.45 -13.49 1.85
C LYS A 72 1.40 -12.12 1.20
N LEU A 73 2.49 -11.77 0.54
CA LEU A 73 2.72 -10.50 -0.13
C LEU A 73 3.04 -10.73 -1.60
N ALA A 74 2.26 -10.10 -2.48
CA ALA A 74 2.54 -10.02 -3.89
C ALA A 74 2.82 -8.57 -4.31
N VAL A 75 3.92 -8.35 -5.03
CA VAL A 75 4.31 -7.03 -5.58
C VAL A 75 4.16 -7.06 -7.09
N MET A 76 3.17 -6.34 -7.60
CA MET A 76 2.85 -6.29 -9.03
C MET A 76 3.30 -4.96 -9.62
N LEU A 77 4.10 -5.00 -10.67
CA LEU A 77 4.53 -3.80 -11.38
C LEU A 77 3.73 -3.63 -12.67
N PRO A 78 3.40 -2.39 -13.09
CA PRO A 78 2.68 -2.19 -14.34
C PRO A 78 3.52 -2.56 -15.58
N PHE A 79 4.86 -2.50 -15.49
CA PHE A 79 5.80 -2.73 -16.59
C PHE A 79 7.21 -3.05 -16.08
N LYS A 80 8.09 -3.61 -16.93
CA LYS A 80 9.51 -3.86 -16.61
C LYS A 80 10.31 -2.57 -16.49
N GLN A 81 11.46 -2.58 -15.80
CA GLN A 81 12.28 -1.38 -15.55
C GLN A 81 11.52 -0.26 -14.80
N PHE A 82 10.51 -0.64 -14.00
CA PHE A 82 9.81 0.27 -13.12
C PHE A 82 10.78 0.92 -12.14
N GLY A 83 10.69 2.24 -11.98
CA GLY A 83 11.56 3.00 -11.09
C GLY A 83 12.96 3.28 -11.64
N SER A 84 13.28 2.94 -12.91
CA SER A 84 14.59 3.20 -13.51
C SER A 84 14.98 4.67 -13.57
N GLN A 85 14.00 5.58 -13.49
CA GLN A 85 14.19 7.03 -13.41
C GLN A 85 14.39 7.58 -11.99
N TRP A 86 14.34 6.73 -10.95
CA TRP A 86 14.55 7.15 -9.57
C TRP A 86 16.05 7.25 -9.23
N SER A 87 16.38 7.85 -8.10
CA SER A 87 17.76 7.83 -7.57
C SER A 87 18.23 6.40 -7.29
N GLU A 88 19.55 6.19 -7.27
CA GLU A 88 20.16 4.89 -6.99
C GLU A 88 19.67 4.30 -5.66
N ASP A 89 19.56 5.12 -4.61
CA ASP A 89 19.03 4.71 -3.32
C ASP A 89 17.60 4.18 -3.40
N ASN A 90 16.73 4.85 -4.17
CA ASN A 90 15.35 4.44 -4.35
C ASN A 90 15.23 3.19 -5.23
N GLN A 91 16.10 3.03 -6.22
CA GLN A 91 16.18 1.80 -7.02
C GLN A 91 16.65 0.62 -6.16
N ALA A 92 17.68 0.81 -5.34
CA ALA A 92 18.17 -0.21 -4.41
C ALA A 92 17.11 -0.57 -3.37
N LYS A 93 16.38 0.42 -2.85
CA LYS A 93 15.24 0.20 -1.95
C LYS A 93 14.16 -0.64 -2.63
N LEU A 94 13.76 -0.29 -3.86
CA LEU A 94 12.78 -1.06 -4.63
C LEU A 94 13.19 -2.53 -4.79
N GLN A 95 14.45 -2.82 -5.15
CA GLN A 95 14.92 -4.20 -5.30
C GLN A 95 14.86 -4.98 -3.98
N ARG A 96 15.24 -4.33 -2.86
CA ARG A 96 15.13 -4.93 -1.52
C ARG A 96 13.70 -5.28 -1.16
N LEU A 97 12.76 -4.36 -1.41
CA LEU A 97 11.34 -4.54 -1.13
C LEU A 97 10.74 -5.68 -1.97
N ILE A 98 11.09 -5.76 -3.26
CA ILE A 98 10.67 -6.87 -4.13
C ILE A 98 11.16 -8.21 -3.57
N ALA A 99 12.40 -8.29 -3.08
CA ALA A 99 12.96 -9.50 -2.51
C ALA A 99 12.28 -9.99 -1.21
N GLN A 100 11.50 -9.14 -0.54
CA GLN A 100 10.71 -9.51 0.65
C GLN A 100 9.34 -10.12 0.29
N SER A 101 8.90 -9.97 -0.97
CA SER A 101 7.61 -10.49 -1.41
C SER A 101 7.65 -12.00 -1.68
N ASP A 102 6.53 -12.70 -1.45
CA ASP A 102 6.40 -14.11 -1.83
C ASP A 102 6.24 -14.29 -3.34
N PHE A 103 5.77 -13.23 -4.01
CA PHE A 103 5.59 -13.19 -5.44
C PHE A 103 5.83 -11.77 -5.96
N SER A 104 6.56 -11.65 -7.06
CA SER A 104 6.66 -10.37 -7.78
C SER A 104 6.71 -10.58 -9.27
N GLU A 105 5.95 -9.79 -10.03
CA GLU A 105 6.02 -9.79 -11.49
C GLU A 105 5.56 -8.46 -12.09
N SER A 106 5.92 -8.21 -13.34
CA SER A 106 5.39 -7.09 -14.13
C SER A 106 4.24 -7.55 -15.02
N VAL A 107 3.11 -6.85 -14.98
CA VAL A 107 1.93 -7.11 -15.84
C VAL A 107 2.30 -6.96 -17.32
N SER A 108 3.12 -5.96 -17.65
CA SER A 108 3.76 -5.85 -18.97
C SER A 108 5.21 -6.34 -18.91
N THR A 109 5.58 -7.22 -19.84
CA THR A 109 6.96 -7.68 -20.05
C THR A 109 7.85 -6.65 -20.73
N LYS A 110 7.29 -5.54 -21.23
CA LYS A 110 8.02 -4.41 -21.82
C LYS A 110 8.20 -3.28 -20.82
N PRO A 111 9.22 -2.40 -20.99
CA PRO A 111 9.32 -1.11 -20.31
C PRO A 111 8.11 -0.21 -20.54
N PHE A 112 8.04 0.94 -19.86
CA PHE A 112 6.95 1.90 -20.09
C PHE A 112 6.94 2.38 -21.55
N GLN A 113 5.80 2.23 -22.21
CA GLN A 113 5.54 2.62 -23.59
C GLN A 113 4.34 3.55 -23.69
N SER A 114 3.28 3.29 -22.92
CA SER A 114 2.10 4.17 -22.93
C SER A 114 1.19 3.95 -21.71
N PRO A 115 0.26 4.90 -21.43
CA PRO A 115 -0.69 4.79 -20.32
C PRO A 115 -1.57 3.54 -20.33
N ILE A 116 -1.67 2.79 -21.44
CA ILE A 116 -2.43 1.54 -21.47
C ILE A 116 -1.86 0.51 -20.50
N GLN A 117 -0.56 0.52 -20.22
CA GLN A 117 0.05 -0.39 -19.26
C GLN A 117 -0.44 -0.13 -17.84
N LEU A 118 -0.68 1.13 -17.48
CA LEU A 118 -1.27 1.49 -16.18
C LEU A 118 -2.74 1.04 -16.09
N LYS A 119 -3.52 1.20 -17.16
CA LYS A 119 -4.90 0.70 -17.23
C LYS A 119 -4.96 -0.84 -17.15
N ASN A 120 -4.03 -1.52 -17.81
CA ASN A 120 -3.92 -2.98 -17.75
C ASN A 120 -3.53 -3.45 -16.35
N TYR A 121 -2.64 -2.71 -15.67
CA TYR A 121 -2.31 -2.95 -14.28
C TYR A 121 -3.53 -2.80 -13.37
N GLN A 122 -4.28 -1.69 -13.47
CA GLN A 122 -5.53 -1.50 -12.70
C GLN A 122 -6.53 -2.64 -12.93
N LYS A 123 -6.74 -3.03 -14.20
CA LYS A 123 -7.60 -4.17 -14.54
C LYS A 123 -7.09 -5.48 -13.93
N PHE A 124 -5.78 -5.71 -13.97
CA PHE A 124 -5.18 -6.88 -13.35
C PHE A 124 -5.48 -6.90 -11.84
N MET A 125 -5.21 -5.79 -11.13
CA MET A 125 -5.46 -5.69 -9.70
C MET A 125 -6.93 -5.98 -9.37
N LEU A 126 -7.88 -5.32 -10.04
CA LEU A 126 -9.32 -5.53 -9.82
C LEU A 126 -9.79 -6.98 -10.06
N THR A 127 -9.22 -7.66 -11.05
CA THR A 127 -9.64 -9.02 -11.43
C THR A 127 -8.92 -10.12 -10.64
N HIS A 128 -7.87 -9.77 -9.90
CA HIS A 128 -7.04 -10.72 -9.13
C HIS A 128 -7.06 -10.46 -7.63
N THR A 129 -7.87 -9.50 -7.18
CA THR A 129 -8.13 -9.24 -5.76
C THR A 129 -9.63 -9.29 -5.51
N ASP A 130 -9.98 -9.46 -4.23
CA ASP A 130 -11.36 -9.61 -3.76
C ASP A 130 -11.88 -8.31 -3.10
N GLY A 131 -11.02 -7.30 -2.96
CA GLY A 131 -11.32 -5.99 -2.38
C GLY A 131 -10.09 -5.08 -2.39
N ALA A 132 -10.26 -3.86 -1.91
CA ALA A 132 -9.19 -2.87 -1.85
C ALA A 132 -9.11 -2.15 -0.49
N LEU A 133 -7.89 -1.73 -0.13
CA LEU A 133 -7.58 -0.85 0.99
C LEU A 133 -6.79 0.36 0.47
N PHE A 134 -7.37 1.55 0.60
CA PHE A 134 -6.84 2.78 0.05
C PHE A 134 -6.49 3.76 1.16
N PHE A 135 -5.21 4.12 1.27
CA PHE A 135 -4.79 5.28 2.06
C PHE A 135 -4.90 6.52 1.19
N TYR A 136 -6.11 7.08 1.17
CA TYR A 136 -6.49 8.14 0.25
C TYR A 136 -7.65 8.96 0.82
N ASP A 137 -7.60 10.27 0.60
CA ASP A 137 -8.63 11.22 0.96
C ASP A 137 -9.12 11.92 -0.32
N THR A 138 -10.43 11.86 -0.55
CA THR A 138 -11.05 12.46 -1.74
C THR A 138 -11.03 13.98 -1.71
N GLU A 139 -10.86 14.62 -0.54
CA GLU A 139 -10.71 16.08 -0.43
C GLU A 139 -9.29 16.55 -0.77
N PHE A 140 -8.30 15.65 -0.68
CA PHE A 140 -6.90 15.93 -0.99
C PHE A 140 -6.44 15.10 -2.19
N GLU A 141 -6.82 15.54 -3.38
CA GLU A 141 -6.58 14.77 -4.60
C GLU A 141 -5.09 14.52 -4.88
N GLY A 142 -4.79 13.28 -5.28
CA GLY A 142 -3.46 12.82 -5.65
C GLY A 142 -3.51 11.86 -6.83
N LYS A 143 -2.38 11.25 -7.17
CA LYS A 143 -2.28 10.26 -8.26
C LYS A 143 -3.11 9.02 -7.99
N THR A 144 -3.37 8.70 -6.72
CA THR A 144 -4.27 7.62 -6.29
C THR A 144 -5.71 7.82 -6.78
N LEU A 145 -6.13 9.04 -7.15
CA LEU A 145 -7.45 9.34 -7.70
C LEU A 145 -7.80 8.41 -8.88
N PHE A 146 -6.83 8.12 -9.76
CA PHE A 146 -7.06 7.27 -10.92
C PHE A 146 -7.39 5.83 -10.54
N ASP A 147 -6.76 5.29 -9.51
CA ASP A 147 -7.05 3.95 -9.00
C ASP A 147 -8.40 3.96 -8.27
N PHE A 148 -8.66 5.00 -7.49
CA PHE A 148 -9.91 5.16 -6.72
C PHE A 148 -11.14 5.23 -7.64
N GLN A 149 -11.06 6.00 -8.73
CA GLN A 149 -12.12 6.10 -9.72
C GLN A 149 -12.40 4.76 -10.42
N VAL A 150 -11.36 3.96 -10.66
CA VAL A 150 -11.51 2.65 -11.32
C VAL A 150 -12.10 1.61 -10.36
N VAL A 151 -11.70 1.62 -9.08
CA VAL A 151 -12.31 0.77 -8.05
C VAL A 151 -13.78 1.13 -7.81
N THR A 152 -14.09 2.42 -7.59
CA THR A 152 -15.47 2.87 -7.34
C THR A 152 -16.40 2.59 -8.51
N LYS A 153 -15.90 2.73 -9.75
CA LYS A 153 -16.64 2.28 -10.94
C LYS A 153 -16.84 0.76 -10.95
N TYR A 154 -15.82 -0.02 -10.61
CA TYR A 154 -15.94 -1.48 -10.57
C TYR A 154 -16.98 -1.96 -9.55
N GLN A 155 -17.10 -1.26 -8.42
CA GLN A 155 -18.10 -1.53 -7.37
C GLN A 155 -19.55 -1.40 -7.85
N THR A 156 -19.83 -0.64 -8.91
CA THR A 156 -21.20 -0.50 -9.42
C THR A 156 -21.68 -1.76 -10.15
N GLU A 157 -20.76 -2.63 -10.57
CA GLU A 157 -21.04 -3.84 -11.35
C GLU A 157 -20.64 -5.13 -10.60
N THR A 158 -19.70 -5.05 -9.65
CA THR A 158 -19.14 -6.20 -8.93
C THR A 158 -19.08 -5.92 -7.43
N PRO A 159 -19.54 -6.83 -6.54
CA PRO A 159 -19.33 -6.72 -5.10
C PRO A 159 -17.83 -6.73 -4.78
N TYR A 160 -17.27 -5.57 -4.51
CA TYR A 160 -15.83 -5.38 -4.31
C TYR A 160 -15.63 -4.41 -3.13
N PRO A 161 -15.47 -4.88 -1.90
CA PRO A 161 -15.32 -4.00 -0.74
C PRO A 161 -14.11 -3.06 -0.90
N LEU A 162 -14.30 -1.81 -0.51
CA LEU A 162 -13.25 -0.79 -0.45
C LEU A 162 -13.19 -0.27 0.98
N VAL A 163 -12.07 -0.53 1.64
CA VAL A 163 -11.71 0.12 2.90
C VAL A 163 -10.89 1.35 2.55
N GLN A 164 -11.25 2.50 3.13
CA GLN A 164 -10.53 3.75 2.94
C GLN A 164 -9.99 4.23 4.27
N VAL A 165 -8.73 4.70 4.25
CA VAL A 165 -8.07 5.40 5.35
C VAL A 165 -7.75 6.81 4.85
N ASP A 166 -8.62 7.76 5.19
CA ASP A 166 -8.50 9.18 4.86
C ASP A 166 -7.64 9.95 5.88
N MET A 167 -7.54 11.28 5.73
CA MET A 167 -6.72 12.09 6.64
C MET A 167 -7.29 12.15 8.06
N TYR A 168 -8.60 12.00 8.23
CA TYR A 168 -9.23 11.97 9.56
C TYR A 168 -8.86 10.68 10.28
N GLN A 169 -8.99 9.51 9.63
CA GLN A 169 -8.55 8.25 10.21
C GLN A 169 -7.04 8.24 10.51
N LEU A 170 -6.20 8.83 9.65
CA LEU A 170 -4.78 8.98 9.93
C LEU A 170 -4.49 9.82 11.19
N GLN A 171 -5.32 10.84 11.48
CA GLN A 171 -5.20 11.62 12.72
C GLN A 171 -5.59 10.79 13.94
N GLU A 172 -6.67 10.02 13.87
CA GLU A 172 -7.07 9.10 14.95
C GLU A 172 -5.95 8.10 15.26
N TYR A 173 -5.37 7.46 14.23
CA TYR A 173 -4.22 6.57 14.41
C TYR A 173 -2.98 7.27 14.97
N ALA A 174 -2.80 8.57 14.70
CA ALA A 174 -1.70 9.34 15.29
C ALA A 174 -1.92 9.53 16.80
N SER A 175 -3.14 9.91 17.20
CA SER A 175 -3.53 10.07 18.60
C SER A 175 -3.41 8.76 19.37
N GLU A 176 -3.93 7.66 18.83
CA GLU A 176 -3.78 6.33 19.45
C GLU A 176 -2.32 5.93 19.64
N LEU A 177 -1.47 6.19 18.64
CA LEU A 177 -0.05 5.86 18.73
C LEU A 177 0.65 6.70 19.79
N GLU A 178 0.29 7.98 19.91
CA GLU A 178 0.81 8.88 20.93
C GLU A 178 0.40 8.42 22.34
N GLU A 179 -0.86 8.07 22.54
CA GLU A 179 -1.37 7.52 23.81
C GLU A 179 -0.61 6.25 24.22
N LYS A 180 -0.48 5.28 23.31
CA LYS A 180 0.30 4.06 23.56
C LYS A 180 1.76 4.35 23.88
N MET A 181 2.37 5.33 23.23
CA MET A 181 3.75 5.72 23.53
C MET A 181 3.89 6.39 24.90
N ASN A 182 2.87 7.13 25.35
CA ASN A 182 2.85 7.76 26.65
C ASN A 182 2.60 6.74 27.77
N GLU A 183 1.65 5.81 27.61
CA GLU A 183 1.41 4.72 28.57
C GLU A 183 2.69 3.90 28.83
N ASN A 184 3.37 3.48 27.77
CA ASN A 184 4.64 2.75 27.87
C ASN A 184 5.78 3.54 28.54
N ARG A 185 5.68 4.88 28.63
CA ARG A 185 6.66 5.72 29.34
C ARG A 185 6.38 5.82 30.84
N TYR A 186 5.16 5.53 31.27
CA TYR A 186 4.77 5.56 32.70
C TYR A 186 4.87 4.18 33.37
N ASP A 187 5.06 3.11 32.60
CA ASP A 187 5.27 1.74 33.10
C ASP A 187 6.74 1.38 33.44
N TYR A 188 7.63 2.38 33.48
CA TYR A 188 9.05 2.24 33.88
C TYR A 188 9.42 3.12 35.07
#